data_AF-A0A075AZ91-F1
#
_entry.id   AF-A0A075AZ91-F1
#
_cell.length_a   1.000
_cell.length_b   1.000
_cell.length_c   1.000
_cell.angle_alpha   90.00
_cell.angle_beta   90.00
_cell.angle_gamma   90.00
#
_symmetry.space_group_name_H-M   'P 1'
#
loop_
_entity.id
_entity.type
_entity.pdbx_description
1 polymer ?
#
loop_
_entity_poly.entity_id
_entity_poly.type
_entity_poly.pdbx_seq_one_letter_code
_entity_poly.pdbx_strand_id
1 'polypeptide(L)'
;MQCFPLARAAKENIHLCPVTWFNIWTYKFGQREGPLFVNINDDDQPIPSCPMTRSFFMRHFKQHLQAIGLDPAFFGTHSFRRGGVQFFNKKGLSVLSIIEWAGWSPKFNEGVILRYLKNEGQSKVDGVKLMRKLELGK
;
A
#
# COMPACT_ATOMS: atom_id res chain seq x y z
N MET A 1 22.38 -1.55 -5.32
CA MET A 1 21.05 -1.74 -4.70
C MET A 1 20.74 -0.48 -3.92
N GLN A 2 19.85 0.38 -4.43
CA GLN A 2 19.53 1.64 -3.77
C GLN A 2 18.69 1.32 -2.54
N CYS A 3 19.26 1.57 -1.36
CA CYS A 3 18.55 1.39 -0.10
C CYS A 3 17.43 2.43 -0.07
N PHE A 4 16.15 2.00 -0.09
CA PHE A 4 15.07 2.92 0.27
C PHE A 4 15.37 3.40 1.69
N PRO A 5 15.54 4.71 1.92
CA PRO A 5 15.75 5.20 3.27
C PRO A 5 14.46 4.92 4.02
N LEU A 6 14.45 3.81 4.76
CA LEU A 6 13.55 3.69 5.89
C LEU A 6 14.03 4.77 6.86
N ALA A 7 13.45 5.97 6.73
CA ALA A 7 13.54 7.00 7.76
C ALA A 7 13.38 6.30 9.12
N ARG A 8 14.05 6.75 10.17
CA ARG A 8 14.13 6.07 11.48
C ARG A 8 12.82 5.40 11.94
N ALA A 9 11.67 6.02 11.72
CA ALA A 9 10.34 5.47 12.00
C ALA A 9 9.96 4.18 11.25
N ALA A 10 10.51 3.94 10.07
CA ALA A 10 10.28 2.73 9.28
C ALA A 10 11.18 1.55 9.71
N LYS A 11 12.21 1.77 10.55
CA LYS A 11 12.89 0.66 11.27
C LYS A 11 11.97 0.04 12.32
N GLU A 12 11.23 0.86 13.06
CA GLU A 12 10.22 0.40 14.06
C GLU A 12 8.99 -0.23 13.38
N ASN A 13 8.75 0.09 12.10
CA ASN A 13 7.64 -0.43 11.32
C ASN A 13 8.15 -1.23 10.12
N ILE A 14 9.13 -2.11 10.33
CA ILE A 14 9.75 -2.91 9.27
C ILE A 14 8.73 -3.77 8.48
N HIS A 15 7.63 -4.16 9.14
CA HIS A 15 6.49 -4.85 8.54
C HIS A 15 5.72 -3.99 7.51
N LEU A 16 5.96 -2.69 7.43
CA LEU A 16 5.43 -1.79 6.41
C LEU A 16 6.43 -1.51 5.27
N CYS A 17 7.65 -2.03 5.34
CA CYS A 17 8.67 -1.78 4.33
C CYS A 17 8.42 -2.63 3.07
N PRO A 18 8.15 -2.02 1.91
CA PRO A 18 7.96 -2.78 0.67
C PRO A 18 9.24 -3.48 0.21
N VAL A 19 10.42 -2.95 0.51
CA VAL A 19 11.71 -3.60 0.19
C VAL A 19 11.89 -4.88 1.01
N THR A 20 11.56 -4.84 2.30
CA THR A 20 11.60 -6.04 3.16
C THR A 20 10.67 -7.11 2.61
N TRP A 21 9.42 -6.76 2.29
CA TRP A 21 8.47 -7.71 1.71
C TRP A 21 8.89 -8.23 0.33
N PHE A 22 9.47 -7.39 -0.51
CA PHE A 22 10.04 -7.80 -1.79
C PHE A 22 11.19 -8.81 -1.61
N ASN A 23 12.10 -8.57 -0.66
CA ASN A 23 13.19 -9.49 -0.36
C ASN A 23 12.68 -10.82 0.20
N ILE A 24 11.68 -10.80 1.09
CA ILE A 24 11.02 -12.01 1.60
C ILE A 24 10.37 -12.78 0.45
N TRP A 25 9.63 -12.09 -0.42
CA TRP A 25 8.94 -12.68 -1.56
C TRP A 25 9.92 -13.38 -2.50
N THR A 26 10.94 -12.65 -2.97
CA THR A 26 11.95 -13.19 -3.90
C THR A 26 12.75 -14.34 -3.29
N TYR A 27 13.05 -14.30 -1.99
CA TYR A 27 13.66 -15.41 -1.28
C TYR A 27 12.75 -16.64 -1.22
N LYS A 28 11.45 -16.47 -0.92
CA LYS A 28 10.50 -17.57 -0.75
C LYS A 28 10.05 -18.22 -2.06
N PHE A 29 9.76 -17.40 -3.07
CA PHE A 29 9.20 -17.88 -4.34
C PHE A 29 10.26 -18.15 -5.40
N GLY A 30 11.53 -17.77 -5.17
CA GLY A 30 12.65 -18.07 -6.06
C GLY A 30 12.55 -17.41 -7.45
N GLN A 31 11.55 -16.56 -7.67
CA GLN A 31 11.32 -15.92 -8.95
C GLN A 31 12.37 -14.83 -9.19
N ARG A 32 13.29 -15.11 -10.11
CA ARG A 32 14.40 -14.22 -10.49
C ARG A 32 14.24 -13.60 -11.88
N GLU A 33 13.25 -14.06 -12.63
CA GLU A 33 12.99 -13.66 -14.01
C GLU A 33 11.50 -13.41 -14.24
N GLY A 34 11.21 -12.58 -15.25
CA GLY A 34 9.84 -12.19 -15.60
C GLY A 34 9.19 -11.21 -14.62
N PRO A 35 7.89 -10.92 -14.79
CA PRO A 35 7.14 -10.03 -13.90
C PRO A 35 6.92 -10.65 -12.52
N LEU A 36 7.21 -9.90 -11.46
CA LEU A 36 7.05 -10.35 -10.06
C LEU A 36 5.60 -10.72 -9.70
N PHE A 37 4.64 -10.00 -10.26
CA PHE A 37 3.21 -10.25 -10.09
C PHE A 37 2.60 -10.58 -11.45
N VAL A 38 1.95 -11.73 -11.53
CA VAL A 38 1.36 -12.26 -12.76
C VAL A 38 -0.15 -12.36 -12.64
N ASN A 39 -0.83 -12.38 -13.80
CA ASN A 39 -2.24 -12.76 -13.83
C ASN A 39 -2.40 -14.24 -13.49
N ILE A 40 -3.63 -14.59 -13.10
CA ILE A 40 -4.06 -15.96 -12.81
C ILE A 40 -5.18 -16.29 -13.80
N ASN A 41 -5.19 -17.50 -14.35
CA ASN A 41 -6.24 -17.98 -15.25
C ASN A 41 -7.48 -18.48 -14.48
N ASP A 42 -8.48 -18.98 -15.21
CA ASP A 42 -9.74 -19.46 -14.61
C ASP A 42 -9.57 -20.79 -13.84
N ASP A 43 -8.41 -21.47 -13.96
CA ASP A 43 -8.04 -22.67 -13.22
C ASP A 43 -7.17 -22.37 -11.98
N ASP A 44 -7.17 -21.10 -11.53
CA ASP A 44 -6.34 -20.59 -10.44
C ASP A 44 -4.82 -20.78 -10.64
N GLN A 45 -4.36 -20.89 -11.89
CA GLN A 45 -2.94 -21.03 -12.23
C GLN A 45 -2.30 -19.69 -12.61
N PRO A 46 -1.10 -19.36 -12.09
CA PRO A 46 -0.36 -18.19 -12.50
C PRO A 46 0.07 -18.30 -13.97
N ILE A 47 0.05 -17.19 -14.71
CA ILE A 47 0.50 -17.08 -16.09
C ILE A 47 1.87 -16.37 -16.11
N PRO A 48 3.01 -17.08 -16.11
CA PRO A 48 4.33 -16.51 -15.76
C PRO A 48 4.78 -15.32 -16.62
N SER A 49 4.36 -15.29 -17.88
CA SER A 49 4.73 -14.24 -18.86
C SER A 49 3.71 -13.11 -18.96
N CYS A 50 2.61 -13.14 -18.20
CA CYS A 50 1.54 -12.17 -18.25
C CYS A 50 1.56 -11.29 -16.99
N PRO A 51 2.12 -10.07 -17.06
CA PRO A 51 2.17 -9.18 -15.91
C PRO A 51 0.77 -8.85 -15.40
N MET A 52 0.63 -8.78 -14.08
CA MET A 52 -0.61 -8.39 -13.46
C MET A 52 -1.01 -6.97 -13.88
N THR A 53 -2.24 -6.81 -14.36
CA THR A 53 -2.76 -5.48 -14.71
C THR A 53 -3.32 -4.78 -13.48
N ARG A 54 -3.32 -3.44 -13.50
CA ARG A 54 -3.94 -2.63 -12.45
C ARG A 54 -5.42 -2.96 -12.25
N SER A 55 -6.15 -3.20 -13.33
CA SER A 55 -7.57 -3.56 -13.30
C SER A 55 -7.79 -4.93 -12.69
N PHE A 56 -6.96 -5.92 -13.04
CA PHE A 56 -6.98 -7.25 -12.44
C PHE A 56 -6.79 -7.16 -10.92
N PHE A 57 -5.71 -6.51 -10.47
CA PHE A 57 -5.44 -6.31 -9.04
C PHE A 57 -6.62 -5.66 -8.32
N MET A 58 -7.12 -4.52 -8.83
CA MET A 58 -8.19 -3.78 -8.16
C MET A 58 -9.50 -4.57 -8.11
N ARG A 59 -9.81 -5.38 -9.12
CA ARG A 59 -11.01 -6.22 -9.12
C ARG A 59 -10.95 -7.25 -8.00
N HIS A 60 -9.88 -8.05 -7.94
CA HIS A 60 -9.73 -9.09 -6.93
C HIS A 60 -9.56 -8.52 -5.52
N PHE A 61 -8.79 -7.44 -5.37
CA PHE A 61 -8.65 -6.75 -4.09
C PHE A 61 -10.01 -6.27 -3.54
N LYS A 62 -10.86 -5.69 -4.39
CA LYS A 62 -12.21 -5.26 -3.99
C LYS A 62 -13.13 -6.43 -3.62
N GLN A 63 -13.03 -7.56 -4.33
CA GLN A 63 -13.76 -8.78 -3.98
C GLN A 63 -13.33 -9.32 -2.61
N HIS A 64 -12.03 -9.31 -2.30
CA HIS A 64 -11.53 -9.71 -0.98
C HIS A 64 -12.02 -8.78 0.13
N LEU A 65 -12.05 -7.46 -0.11
CA LEU A 65 -12.62 -6.49 0.84
C LEU A 65 -14.10 -6.79 1.13
N GLN A 66 -14.90 -7.06 0.10
CA GLN A 66 -16.29 -7.48 0.25
C GLN A 66 -16.42 -8.75 1.09
N ALA A 67 -15.58 -9.76 0.82
CA ALA A 67 -15.59 -11.03 1.53
C ALA A 67 -15.34 -10.87 3.04
N ILE A 68 -14.57 -9.86 3.46
CA ILE A 68 -14.32 -9.53 4.87
C ILE A 68 -15.26 -8.45 5.43
N GLY A 69 -16.37 -8.14 4.73
CA GLY A 69 -17.38 -7.20 5.20
C GLY A 69 -16.99 -5.72 5.10
N LEU A 70 -15.98 -5.40 4.27
CA LEU A 70 -15.54 -4.04 3.98
C LEU A 70 -16.14 -3.53 2.66
N ASP A 71 -16.60 -2.28 2.67
CA ASP A 71 -17.07 -1.62 1.45
C ASP A 71 -15.87 -1.23 0.57
N PRO A 72 -15.75 -1.79 -0.65
CA PRO A 72 -14.62 -1.51 -1.52
C PRO A 72 -14.66 -0.12 -2.17
N ALA A 73 -15.76 0.62 -2.08
CA ALA A 73 -15.87 1.99 -2.58
C ALA A 73 -14.83 2.92 -1.93
N PHE A 74 -14.37 2.57 -0.73
CA PHE A 74 -13.36 3.32 0.00
C PHE A 74 -11.92 3.04 -0.44
N PHE A 75 -11.71 2.03 -1.28
CA PHE A 75 -10.39 1.58 -1.70
C PHE A 75 -10.20 1.78 -3.20
N GLY A 76 -9.28 2.70 -3.52
CA GLY A 76 -8.81 2.97 -4.86
C GLY A 76 -7.30 2.81 -4.95
N THR A 77 -6.77 3.09 -6.14
CA THR A 77 -5.36 2.84 -6.48
C THR A 77 -4.38 3.75 -5.75
N HIS A 78 -4.88 4.83 -5.13
CA HIS A 78 -4.09 5.73 -4.31
C HIS A 78 -4.35 5.54 -2.80
N SER A 79 -5.24 4.63 -2.40
CA SER A 79 -5.63 4.47 -0.99
C SER A 79 -4.44 4.06 -0.11
N PHE A 80 -3.56 3.17 -0.58
CA PHE A 80 -2.36 2.77 0.18
C PHE A 80 -1.37 3.93 0.37
N ARG A 81 -1.10 4.69 -0.70
CA ARG A 81 -0.17 5.84 -0.66
C ARG A 81 -0.70 6.94 0.26
N ARG A 82 -2.00 7.23 0.19
CA ARG A 82 -2.66 8.20 1.07
C ARG A 82 -2.68 7.71 2.53
N GLY A 83 -3.04 6.45 2.76
CA GLY A 83 -3.07 5.83 4.09
C GLY A 83 -1.70 5.83 4.76
N GLY A 84 -0.63 5.51 4.03
CA GLY A 84 0.74 5.59 4.53
C GLY A 84 1.12 7.01 4.98
N VAL A 85 0.82 8.02 4.16
CA VAL A 85 1.06 9.44 4.51
C VAL A 85 0.33 9.83 5.79
N GLN A 86 -0.96 9.49 5.89
CA GLN A 86 -1.75 9.80 7.08
C GLN A 86 -1.23 9.07 8.32
N PHE A 87 -0.84 7.80 8.18
CA PHE A 87 -0.29 6.99 9.26
C PHE A 87 1.02 7.60 9.79
N PHE A 88 1.98 7.89 8.92
CA PHE A 88 3.26 8.44 9.34
C PHE A 88 3.15 9.87 9.87
N ASN A 89 2.25 10.69 9.32
CA ASN A 89 1.96 12.01 9.90
C ASN A 89 1.41 11.89 11.33
N LYS A 90 0.51 10.93 11.59
CA LYS A 90 0.02 10.64 12.96
C LYS A 90 1.12 10.11 13.90
N LYS A 91 2.16 9.49 13.36
CA LYS A 91 3.36 9.06 14.11
C LYS A 91 4.37 10.20 14.33
N GLY A 92 4.06 11.42 13.91
CA GLY A 92 4.90 12.61 14.14
C GLY A 92 6.03 12.80 13.13
N LEU A 93 6.01 12.10 11.99
CA LEU A 93 7.02 12.32 10.95
C LEU A 93 6.76 13.65 10.24
N SER A 94 7.84 14.36 9.91
CA SER A 94 7.76 15.55 9.07
C SER A 94 7.34 15.20 7.64
N VAL A 95 6.78 16.19 6.93
CA VAL A 95 6.42 16.05 5.51
C VAL A 95 7.62 15.61 4.66
N LEU A 96 8.81 16.17 4.94
CA LEU A 96 10.05 15.81 4.24
C LEU A 96 10.43 14.34 4.47
N SER A 97 10.33 13.84 5.70
CA SER A 97 10.59 12.42 5.98
C SER A 97 9.57 11.49 5.31
N ILE A 98 8.32 11.94 5.16
CA ILE A 98 7.28 11.18 4.44
C ILE A 98 7.55 11.17 2.93
N ILE A 99 7.99 12.29 2.34
CA ILE A 99 8.41 12.39 0.92
C ILE A 99 9.54 11.41 0.64
N GLU A 100 10.56 11.42 1.50
CA GLU A 100 11.72 10.54 1.40
C GLU A 100 11.31 9.06 1.51
N TRP A 101 10.53 8.70 2.53
CA TRP A 101 10.01 7.35 2.72
C TRP A 101 9.19 6.88 1.51
N ALA A 102 8.32 7.75 0.98
CA ALA A 102 7.45 7.42 -0.14
C ALA A 102 8.18 7.36 -1.49
N GLY A 103 9.50 7.64 -1.50
CA GLY A 103 10.33 7.62 -2.69
C GLY A 103 9.94 8.68 -3.72
N TRP A 104 9.38 9.80 -3.27
CA TRP A 104 9.02 10.88 -4.20
C TRP A 104 10.24 11.68 -4.60
N SER A 105 10.21 12.19 -5.83
CA SER A 105 11.25 13.08 -6.32
C SER A 105 11.41 14.28 -5.38
N PRO A 106 12.63 14.80 -5.17
CA PRO A 106 12.83 16.07 -4.45
C PRO A 106 12.07 17.25 -5.06
N LYS A 107 11.69 17.17 -6.35
CA LYS A 107 10.86 18.16 -7.06
C LYS A 107 9.35 17.90 -6.90
N PHE A 108 8.94 17.01 -6.00
CA PHE A 108 7.56 16.61 -5.83
C PHE A 108 6.72 17.75 -5.24
N ASN A 109 5.49 17.90 -5.75
CA ASN A 109 4.56 18.90 -5.28
C ASN A 109 3.96 18.50 -3.92
N GLU A 110 4.42 19.17 -2.86
CA GLU A 110 3.94 18.99 -1.47
C GLU A 110 2.41 19.15 -1.35
N GLY A 111 1.78 19.89 -2.26
CA GLY A 111 0.33 20.05 -2.33
C GLY A 111 -0.44 18.74 -2.46
N VAL A 112 0.16 17.68 -3.04
CA VAL A 112 -0.47 16.34 -3.08
C VAL A 112 -0.55 15.73 -1.69
N ILE A 113 0.47 15.95 -0.84
CA ILE A 113 0.52 15.47 0.54
C ILE A 113 -0.49 16.21 1.38
N LEU A 114 -0.57 17.53 1.22
CA LEU A 114 -1.54 18.34 1.93
C LEU A 114 -2.98 17.90 1.59
N ARG A 115 -3.28 17.56 0.33
CA ARG A 115 -4.58 16.99 -0.06
C ARG A 115 -4.85 15.65 0.64
N TYR A 116 -3.83 14.80 0.76
CA TYR A 116 -3.93 13.53 1.49
C TYR A 116 -4.17 13.72 2.98
N LEU A 117 -3.57 14.73 3.60
CA LEU A 117 -3.74 15.06 5.02
C LEU A 117 -5.09 15.73 5.32
N LYS A 118 -5.58 16.57 4.41
CA LYS A 118 -6.88 17.25 4.53
C LYS A 118 -8.09 16.35 4.26
N ASN A 119 -7.87 15.08 3.88
CA ASN A 119 -8.92 14.15 3.44
C ASN A 119 -9.78 14.68 2.27
N GLU A 120 -9.25 15.57 1.43
CA GLU A 120 -9.98 16.13 0.30
C GLU A 120 -10.38 15.01 -0.69
N GLY A 121 -11.68 14.96 -1.02
CA GLY A 121 -12.27 14.01 -1.97
C GLY A 121 -12.61 12.61 -1.43
N GLN A 122 -12.76 12.40 -0.11
CA GLN A 122 -13.18 11.12 0.46
C GLN A 122 -14.66 11.06 0.88
N SER A 123 -15.28 9.91 0.67
CA SER A 123 -16.33 9.40 1.57
C SER A 123 -15.66 8.95 2.87
N LYS A 124 -16.14 9.45 4.01
CA LYS A 124 -15.50 9.27 5.33
C LYS A 124 -15.55 7.81 5.77
N VAL A 125 -14.44 7.07 5.65
CA VAL A 125 -14.23 5.87 6.50
C VAL A 125 -13.56 6.33 7.77
N ASP A 126 -14.29 6.21 8.86
CA ASP A 126 -13.65 6.24 10.16
C ASP A 126 -12.93 4.91 10.38
N GLY A 127 -11.61 4.91 10.16
CA GLY A 127 -10.77 3.74 10.38
C GLY A 127 -10.86 3.20 11.81
N VAL A 128 -11.14 4.04 12.81
CA VAL A 128 -11.35 3.58 14.20
C VAL A 128 -12.67 2.84 14.32
N LYS A 129 -13.74 3.36 13.70
CA LYS A 129 -15.04 2.67 13.64
C LYS A 129 -14.93 1.34 12.91
N LEU A 130 -14.14 1.28 11.84
CA LEU A 130 -13.89 0.06 11.08
C LEU A 130 -13.12 -0.98 11.90
N MET A 131 -12.02 -0.56 12.53
CA MET A 131 -11.20 -1.39 13.41
C MET A 131 -12.02 -1.95 14.58
N ARG A 132 -12.89 -1.13 15.19
CA ARG A 132 -13.87 -1.59 16.20
C ARG A 132 -14.87 -2.59 15.64
N LYS A 133 -15.43 -2.35 14.45
CA LYS A 133 -16.40 -3.26 13.80
C LYS A 133 -15.78 -4.63 13.48
N LEU A 134 -14.48 -4.65 13.15
CA LEU A 134 -13.74 -5.86 12.82
C LEU A 134 -13.08 -6.52 14.05
N GLU A 135 -13.26 -5.96 15.25
CA GLU A 135 -12.59 -6.42 16.48
C GLU A 135 -11.05 -6.42 16.39
N LEU A 136 -10.50 -5.69 15.42
CA LEU A 136 -9.06 -5.52 15.22
C LEU A 136 -8.66 -4.24 15.95
N GLY A 137 -8.13 -4.33 17.17
CA GLY A 137 -7.63 -3.15 17.89
C GLY A 137 -7.90 -3.15 19.39
N LYS A 138 -7.54 -4.24 20.06
CA LYS A 138 -7.18 -4.19 21.48
C LYS A 138 -5.73 -3.75 21.61
#